data_AF-A0A2R7KNE9-F1
#
_entry.id   AF-A0A2R7KNE9-F1
#
_cell.length_a   1.000
_cell.length_b   1.000
_cell.length_c   1.000
_cell.angle_alpha   90.00
_cell.angle_beta   90.00
_cell.angle_gamma   90.00
#
_symmetry.space_group_name_H-M   'P 1'
#
loop_
_entity.id
_entity.type
_entity.pdbx_description
1 polymer ?
#
loop_
_entity_poly.entity_id
_entity_poly.type
_entity_poly.pdbx_seq_one_letter_code
_entity_poly.pdbx_strand_id
1 'polypeptide(L)'
;MKEDFLHYLWRFKKFDALNLRTTQNEIITIVKTGDYLELSGPDFFNAQIKIGNQKWAGNIEIHIKSSDWYVHGHEKDPAYDNVILHVVWEHDTEIFGKNNSEIP
;
A
#
# COMPACT_ATOMS: atom_id res chain seq x y z
N MET A 1 9.38 -15.32 -1.18
CA MET A 1 8.33 -14.95 -0.20
C MET A 1 6.99 -14.99 -0.93
N LYS A 2 5.85 -15.07 -0.23
CA LYS A 2 4.51 -15.04 -0.84
C LYS A 2 3.73 -13.83 -0.34
N GLU A 3 2.90 -13.24 -1.18
CA GLU A 3 2.09 -12.05 -0.84
C GLU A 3 1.11 -12.32 0.29
N ASP A 4 0.46 -13.49 0.33
CA ASP A 4 -0.41 -13.90 1.44
C ASP A 4 0.25 -13.77 2.82
N PHE A 5 1.58 -13.96 2.89
CA PHE A 5 2.31 -13.76 4.14
C PHE A 5 2.42 -12.28 4.50
N LEU A 6 2.67 -11.41 3.53
CA LEU A 6 2.66 -9.95 3.74
C LEU A 6 1.26 -9.46 4.12
N HIS A 7 0.21 -10.00 3.49
CA HIS A 7 -1.18 -9.70 3.85
C HIS A 7 -1.46 -10.06 5.31
N TYR A 8 -1.02 -11.24 5.74
CA TYR A 8 -1.11 -11.67 7.14
C TYR A 8 -0.37 -10.70 8.08
N LEU A 9 0.88 -10.35 7.75
CA LEU A 9 1.67 -9.41 8.57
C LEU A 9 0.96 -8.06 8.69
N TRP A 10 0.49 -7.51 7.57
CA TRP A 10 -0.25 -6.23 7.52
C TRP A 10 -1.52 -6.27 8.36
N ARG A 11 -2.41 -7.24 8.06
CA ARG A 11 -3.73 -7.42 8.69
C ARG A 11 -3.64 -7.52 10.21
N PHE A 12 -2.65 -8.25 10.72
CA PHE A 12 -2.49 -8.49 12.15
C PHE A 12 -1.41 -7.62 12.81
N LYS A 13 -0.87 -6.63 12.09
CA LYS A 13 0.19 -5.72 12.53
C LYS A 13 1.38 -6.48 13.16
N LYS A 14 1.83 -7.56 12.52
CA LYS A 14 2.92 -8.44 13.01
C LYS A 14 4.32 -7.93 12.59
N PHE A 15 4.55 -6.64 12.78
CA PHE A 15 5.78 -5.94 12.47
C PHE A 15 5.90 -4.72 13.40
N ASP A 16 7.04 -4.01 13.38
CA ASP A 16 7.19 -2.79 14.17
C ASP A 16 6.33 -1.66 13.59
N ALA A 17 5.10 -1.54 14.11
CA ALA A 17 4.14 -0.54 13.69
C ALA A 17 4.37 0.84 14.33
N LEU A 18 5.35 0.99 15.24
CA LEU A 18 5.61 2.26 15.94
C LEU A 18 6.64 3.14 15.21
N ASN A 19 7.51 2.55 14.39
CA ASN A 19 8.61 3.24 13.72
C ASN A 19 8.55 3.16 12.18
N LEU A 20 7.34 3.14 11.62
CA LEU A 20 7.15 3.03 10.18
C LEU A 20 7.54 4.31 9.43
N ARG A 21 8.17 4.13 8.27
CA ARG A 21 8.56 5.21 7.37
C ARG A 21 8.39 4.82 5.90
N THR A 22 8.10 5.80 5.05
CA THR A 22 8.16 5.64 3.59
C THR A 22 9.60 5.48 3.13
N THR A 23 9.81 5.12 1.87
CA THR A 23 11.15 5.07 1.24
C THR A 23 11.80 6.46 1.16
N GLN A 24 11.00 7.53 1.20
CA GLN A 24 11.43 8.93 1.33
C GLN A 24 11.54 9.41 2.78
N ASN A 25 11.52 8.49 3.75
CA ASN A 25 11.75 8.73 5.19
C ASN A 25 10.63 9.52 5.92
N GLU A 26 9.44 9.66 5.32
CA GLU A 26 8.28 10.26 5.96
C GLU A 26 7.67 9.32 7.01
N ILE A 27 7.22 9.86 8.14
CA ILE A 27 6.64 9.05 9.22
C ILE A 27 5.28 8.51 8.79
N ILE A 28 5.08 7.20 8.95
CA ILE A 28 3.78 6.54 8.74
C ILE A 28 3.16 6.21 10.10
N THR A 29 1.87 6.47 10.25
CA THR A 29 1.07 5.97 11.39
C THR A 29 -0.19 5.28 10.87
N ILE A 30 -0.37 4.01 11.21
CA ILE A 30 -1.54 3.23 10.81
C ILE A 30 -2.70 3.48 11.78
N VAL A 31 -3.72 4.22 11.32
CA VAL A 31 -4.97 4.43 12.08
C VAL A 31 -5.90 3.23 11.91
N LYS A 32 -6.09 2.77 10.67
CA LYS A 32 -6.84 1.57 10.29
C LYS A 32 -6.10 0.89 9.12
N THR A 33 -5.81 -0.41 9.23
CA THR A 33 -5.14 -1.20 8.19
C THR A 33 -5.96 -1.37 6.92
N GLY A 34 -7.27 -1.11 7.00
CA GLY A 34 -8.24 -1.45 5.96
C GLY A 34 -8.87 -2.81 6.22
N ASP A 35 -9.93 -3.08 5.46
CA ASP A 35 -10.68 -4.33 5.47
C ASP A 35 -10.09 -5.23 4.37
N TYR A 36 -9.56 -6.39 4.75
CA TYR A 36 -8.93 -7.32 3.81
C TYR A 36 -9.97 -7.86 2.83
N LEU A 37 -9.77 -7.60 1.53
CA LEU A 37 -10.61 -8.09 0.45
C LEU A 37 -9.96 -9.35 -0.14
N GLU A 38 -10.66 -10.49 -0.08
CA GLU A 38 -10.26 -11.72 -0.79
C GLU A 38 -10.91 -11.79 -2.18
N LEU A 39 -11.12 -10.62 -2.79
CA LEU A 39 -11.83 -10.43 -4.06
C LEU A 39 -11.00 -9.55 -4.99
N SER A 40 -11.47 -9.34 -6.22
CA SER A 40 -10.84 -8.45 -7.19
C SER A 40 -10.73 -7.00 -6.69
N GLY A 41 -9.64 -6.33 -7.06
CA GLY A 41 -9.33 -4.96 -6.67
C GLY A 41 -8.19 -4.92 -5.66
N PRO A 42 -8.03 -3.80 -4.93
CA PRO A 42 -6.92 -3.66 -4.01
C PRO A 42 -7.06 -4.54 -2.77
N ASP A 43 -5.95 -4.99 -2.20
CA ASP A 43 -5.91 -5.98 -1.12
C ASP A 43 -6.66 -5.54 0.15
N PHE A 44 -6.57 -4.26 0.51
CA PHE A 44 -7.24 -3.71 1.68
C PHE A 44 -8.06 -2.46 1.33
N PHE A 45 -9.37 -2.54 1.61
CA PHE A 45 -10.29 -1.44 1.37
C PHE A 45 -10.42 -0.50 2.57
N ASN A 46 -10.55 0.80 2.30
CA ASN A 46 -10.89 1.81 3.32
C ASN A 46 -9.97 1.79 4.54
N ALA A 47 -8.66 1.74 4.28
CA ALA A 47 -7.60 2.02 5.23
C ALA A 47 -7.56 3.51 5.59
N GLN A 48 -7.00 3.81 6.75
CA GLN A 48 -6.70 5.16 7.19
C GLN A 48 -5.29 5.21 7.73
N ILE A 49 -4.45 6.04 7.13
CA ILE A 49 -3.05 6.20 7.52
C ILE A 49 -2.72 7.69 7.63
N LYS A 50 -1.72 8.00 8.42
CA LYS A 50 -1.09 9.32 8.44
C LYS A 50 0.29 9.19 7.81
N ILE A 51 0.60 10.03 6.84
CA ILE A 51 1.95 10.16 6.26
C ILE A 51 2.39 11.60 6.51
N GLY A 52 3.47 11.76 7.28
CA GLY A 52 3.90 13.06 7.80
C GLY A 52 2.79 13.73 8.63
N ASN A 53 2.28 14.86 8.14
CA ASN A 53 1.19 15.63 8.77
C ASN A 53 -0.18 15.40 8.13
N GLN A 54 -0.24 14.67 7.01
CA GLN A 54 -1.47 14.46 6.25
C GLN A 54 -2.14 13.14 6.66
N LYS A 55 -3.46 13.17 6.83
CA LYS A 55 -4.28 11.97 6.99
C LYS A 55 -4.86 11.58 5.64
N TRP A 56 -4.75 10.30 5.30
CA TRP A 56 -5.24 9.69 4.08
C TRP A 56 -6.31 8.66 4.39
N ALA A 57 -7.29 8.52 3.48
CA ALA A 57 -8.32 7.50 3.52
C ALA A 57 -8.48 6.92 2.11
N GLY A 58 -8.33 5.61 1.97
CA GLY A 58 -8.25 4.94 0.68
C GLY A 58 -7.86 3.48 0.82
N ASN A 59 -7.27 2.92 -0.22
CA ASN A 59 -6.97 1.49 -0.29
C ASN A 59 -5.46 1.23 -0.14
N ILE A 60 -5.09 0.01 0.21
CA ILE A 60 -3.70 -0.43 0.28
C ILE A 60 -3.55 -1.62 -0.65
N GLU A 61 -2.47 -1.59 -1.41
CA GLU A 61 -2.03 -2.70 -2.24
C GLU A 61 -0.73 -3.27 -1.67
N ILE A 62 -0.53 -4.58 -1.81
CA ILE A 62 0.64 -5.28 -1.31
C ILE A 62 1.22 -6.19 -2.40
N HIS A 63 2.51 -6.02 -2.68
CA HIS A 63 3.23 -6.92 -3.60
C HIS A 63 4.58 -7.35 -3.02
N ILE A 64 5.21 -8.34 -3.65
CA ILE A 64 6.62 -8.62 -3.36
C ILE A 64 7.49 -7.46 -3.84
N LYS A 65 7.30 -6.99 -5.09
CA LYS A 65 8.06 -5.90 -5.70
C LYS A 65 7.17 -4.71 -6.03
N SER A 66 7.72 -3.50 -5.92
CA SER A 66 7.03 -2.31 -6.43
C SER A 66 6.72 -2.41 -7.92
N SER A 67 7.63 -2.96 -8.74
CA SER A 67 7.42 -3.11 -10.18
C SER A 67 6.20 -3.94 -10.56
N ASP A 68 5.73 -4.81 -9.67
CA ASP A 68 4.57 -5.68 -9.91
C ASP A 68 3.29 -4.86 -10.12
N TRP A 69 3.26 -3.61 -9.63
CA TRP A 69 2.23 -2.62 -9.96
C TRP A 69 1.96 -2.52 -11.47
N TYR A 70 3.03 -2.43 -12.26
CA TYR A 70 2.96 -2.32 -13.72
C TYR A 70 2.78 -3.67 -14.41
N VAL A 71 3.29 -4.76 -13.82
CA VAL A 71 3.10 -6.12 -14.34
C VAL A 71 1.62 -6.49 -14.33
N HIS A 72 0.91 -6.10 -13.27
CA HIS A 72 -0.52 -6.31 -13.12
C HIS A 72 -1.39 -5.25 -13.80
N GLY A 73 -0.78 -4.15 -14.29
CA GLY A 73 -1.49 -3.11 -15.04
C GLY A 73 -2.35 -2.19 -14.15
N HIS A 74 -2.06 -2.12 -12.86
CA HIS A 74 -2.85 -1.33 -11.89
C HIS A 74 -2.83 0.17 -12.21
N GLU A 75 -1.80 0.67 -12.89
CA GLU A 75 -1.74 2.07 -13.33
C GLU A 75 -2.83 2.43 -14.36
N LYS A 76 -3.44 1.42 -15.01
CA LYS A 76 -4.52 1.59 -15.99
C LYS A 76 -5.89 1.18 -15.45
N ASP A 77 -5.96 0.62 -14.25
CA ASP A 77 -7.19 0.09 -13.68
C ASP A 77 -7.82 1.08 -12.67
N PRO A 78 -9.01 1.64 -12.97
CA PRO A 78 -9.70 2.57 -12.08
C PRO A 78 -10.01 2.03 -10.68
N ALA A 79 -10.02 0.71 -10.47
CA ALA A 79 -10.19 0.12 -9.13
C ALA A 79 -9.04 0.51 -8.18
N TYR A 80 -7.88 0.88 -8.73
CA TYR A 80 -6.66 1.21 -8.02
C TYR A 80 -6.39 2.72 -7.92
N ASP A 81 -7.27 3.56 -8.50
CA ASP A 81 -7.17 5.03 -8.49
C ASP A 81 -7.08 5.62 -7.06
N ASN A 82 -7.58 4.89 -6.05
CA ASN A 82 -7.61 5.32 -4.66
C ASN A 82 -6.66 4.51 -3.75
N VAL A 83 -5.61 3.89 -4.32
CA VAL A 83 -4.52 3.31 -3.52
C VAL A 83 -3.69 4.46 -2.94
N ILE A 84 -3.55 4.46 -1.62
CA ILE A 84 -2.88 5.53 -0.86
C ILE A 84 -1.52 5.11 -0.27
N LEU A 85 -1.19 3.82 -0.38
CA LEU A 85 0.05 3.22 0.09
C LEU A 85 0.25 1.89 -0.64
N HIS A 86 1.46 1.66 -1.18
CA HIS A 86 1.87 0.38 -1.74
C HIS A 86 2.90 -0.27 -0.83
N VAL A 87 2.48 -1.30 -0.10
CA VAL A 87 3.35 -2.00 0.85
C VAL A 87 4.09 -3.10 0.12
N VAL A 88 5.42 -3.00 0.03
CA VAL A 88 6.23 -3.99 -0.68
C VAL A 88 7.32 -4.60 0.18
N TRP A 89 7.73 -5.81 -0.15
CA TRP A 89 8.91 -6.42 0.44
C TRP A 89 10.20 -5.81 -0.13
N GLU A 90 10.21 -5.55 -1.44
CA GLU A 90 11.32 -4.96 -2.17
C GLU A 90 10.81 -3.73 -2.95
N HIS A 91 11.37 -2.56 -2.65
CA HIS A 91 11.16 -1.36 -3.44
C HIS A 91 12.25 -1.26 -4.50
N ASP A 92 11.92 -1.62 -5.73
CA ASP A 92 12.80 -1.67 -6.91
C ASP A 92 12.48 -0.63 -7.99
N THR A 93 11.35 0.09 -7.89
CA THR A 93 11.01 1.22 -8.75
C THR A 93 9.95 2.09 -8.08
N GLU A 94 9.95 3.38 -8.38
CA GLU A 94 8.84 4.27 -8.07
C GLU A 94 7.60 3.85 -8.88
N ILE A 95 6.43 3.96 -8.25
CA ILE A 95 5.15 3.66 -8.90
C ILE A 95 4.25 4.88 -8.88
N PHE A 96 3.43 5.03 -9.93
CA PHE A 96 2.59 6.19 -10.11
C PHE A 96 1.14 5.74 -10.28
N GLY A 97 0.26 6.41 -9.54
CA GLY A 97 -1.18 6.29 -9.70
C GLY A 97 -1.71 7.20 -10.80
N LYS A 98 -3.03 7.37 -10.80
CA LYS A 98 -3.70 8.31 -11.69
C LYS A 98 -3.17 9.74 -11.49
N ASN A 99 -3.04 10.49 -12.57
CA ASN A 99 -2.48 11.84 -12.61
C ASN A 99 -0.97 11.93 -12.32
N ASN A 100 -0.23 10.82 -12.45
CA ASN A 100 1.23 10.79 -12.32
C ASN A 100 1.72 11.24 -10.93
N SER A 101 0.88 11.05 -9.89
CA SER A 101 1.29 11.15 -8.50
C SER A 101 1.96 9.85 -8.06
N GLU A 102 3.13 9.96 -7.47
CA GLU A 102 3.81 8.81 -6.86
C GLU A 102 2.96 8.25 -5.73
N ILE A 103 2.83 6.92 -5.68
CA ILE A 103 2.17 6.23 -4.58
C ILE A 103 3.26 5.90 -3.54
N PRO A 104 3.10 6.34 -2.27
CA PRO A 104 4.06 6.09 -1.19
C PRO A 104 4.20 4.62 -0.79
#